data_AF-V5SHY4-F1
#
_entry.id   AF-V5SHY4-F1
#
_cell.length_a   1.000
_cell.length_b   1.000
_cell.length_c   1.000
_cell.angle_alpha   90.00
_cell.angle_beta   90.00
_cell.angle_gamma   90.00
#
_symmetry.space_group_name_H-M   'P 1'
#
loop_
_entity.id
_entity.type
_entity.pdbx_description
1 polymer ?
#
loop_
_entity_poly.entity_id
_entity_poly.type
_entity_poly.pdbx_seq_one_letter_code
_entity_poly.pdbx_strand_id
1 'polypeptide(L)'
;MHPLTVSAAFLAISSAFLLYGLSYDTRQLEARIATQEREADRARADIAVLKAERAHLARPDRISPLARKQGLEPLTDRQIADFAAEADIQTGAIAR
;
A
#
# COMPACT_ATOMS: atom_id res chain seq x y z
N MET A 1 51.13 -33.12 12.71
CA MET A 1 49.67 -32.91 12.62
C MET A 1 49.22 -33.46 11.28
N HIS A 2 48.28 -34.42 11.24
CA HIS A 2 47.84 -35.03 9.99
C HIS A 2 47.15 -33.98 9.09
N PRO A 3 47.44 -33.93 7.78
CA PRO A 3 46.85 -32.92 6.88
C PRO A 3 45.31 -33.00 6.85
N LEU A 4 44.75 -34.21 7.01
CA LEU A 4 43.30 -34.44 7.09
C LEU A 4 42.64 -33.70 8.26
N THR A 5 43.28 -33.66 9.43
CA THR A 5 42.68 -32.99 10.60
C THR A 5 42.67 -31.48 10.43
N VAL A 6 43.67 -30.92 9.74
CA VAL A 6 43.74 -29.48 9.43
C VAL A 6 42.65 -29.10 8.43
N SER A 7 42.48 -29.89 7.36
CA SER A 7 41.40 -29.66 6.39
C SER A 7 40.01 -29.80 7.01
N ALA A 8 39.81 -30.80 7.88
CA ALA A 8 38.54 -30.99 8.60
C ALA A 8 38.25 -29.82 9.55
N ALA A 9 39.26 -29.36 10.31
CA ALA A 9 39.12 -28.20 11.18
C ALA A 9 38.78 -26.93 10.40
N PHE A 10 39.44 -26.70 9.26
CA PHE A 10 39.15 -25.57 8.39
C PHE A 10 37.71 -25.62 7.85
N LEU A 11 37.28 -26.77 7.34
CA LEU A 11 35.92 -26.95 6.83
C LEU A 11 34.86 -26.71 7.92
N ALA A 12 35.10 -27.20 9.13
CA ALA A 12 34.21 -26.99 10.26
C ALA A 12 34.08 -25.50 10.62
N ILE A 13 35.21 -24.77 10.66
CA ILE A 13 35.24 -23.33 10.92
C ILE A 13 34.49 -22.58 9.81
N SER A 14 34.76 -22.87 8.54
CA SER A 14 34.04 -22.25 7.42
C SER A 14 32.53 -22.50 7.49
N SER A 15 32.12 -23.72 7.82
CA SER A 15 30.69 -24.07 7.98
C SER A 15 30.04 -23.29 9.13
N ALA A 16 30.73 -23.15 10.27
CA ALA A 16 30.25 -22.36 11.40
C ALA A 16 30.03 -20.89 11.01
N PHE A 17 30.97 -20.28 10.28
CA PHE A 17 30.83 -18.90 9.81
C PHE A 17 29.69 -18.74 8.79
N LEU A 18 29.53 -19.67 7.85
CA LEU A 18 28.42 -19.65 6.91
C LEU A 18 27.05 -19.74 7.60
N LEU A 19 26.92 -20.66 8.56
CA LEU A 19 25.69 -20.84 9.31
C LEU A 19 25.37 -19.60 10.16
N TYR A 20 26.40 -18.99 10.76
CA TYR A 20 26.25 -17.77 11.53
C TYR A 20 25.80 -16.60 10.65
N GLY A 21 26.41 -16.42 9.48
CA GLY A 21 26.01 -15.39 8.51
C GLY A 21 24.56 -15.55 8.08
N LEU A 22 24.16 -16.75 7.68
CA LEU A 22 22.78 -17.03 7.27
C LEU A 22 21.78 -16.81 8.42
N SER A 23 22.13 -17.23 9.64
CA SER A 23 21.27 -17.02 10.83
C SER A 23 21.13 -15.54 11.18
N TYR A 24 22.17 -14.73 10.92
CA TYR A 24 22.14 -13.30 11.18
C TYR A 24 21.33 -12.54 10.12
N ASP A 25 21.49 -12.89 8.84
CA ASP A 25 20.76 -12.28 7.73
C ASP A 25 19.26 -12.57 7.83
N THR A 26 18.89 -13.81 8.16
CA THR A 26 17.49 -14.19 8.39
C THR A 26 16.87 -13.40 9.54
N ARG A 27 17.57 -13.27 10.67
CA ARG A 27 17.12 -12.46 11.82
C ARG A 27 16.97 -10.97 11.49
N GLN A 28 17.90 -10.41 10.71
CA GLN A 28 17.78 -9.03 10.26
C GLN A 28 16.58 -8.83 9.34
N LEU A 29 16.34 -9.78 8.42
CA LEU A 29 15.22 -9.71 7.51
C LEU A 29 13.88 -9.84 8.25
N GLU A 30 13.80 -10.74 9.22
CA GLU A 30 12.63 -10.90 10.09
C GLU A 30 12.33 -9.62 10.88
N ALA A 31 13.36 -8.98 11.44
CA ALA A 31 13.20 -7.69 12.12
C ALA A 31 12.67 -6.58 11.19
N ARG A 32 13.17 -6.52 9.94
CA ARG A 32 12.70 -5.55 8.94
C ARG A 32 11.25 -5.80 8.53
N ILE A 33 10.89 -7.07 8.30
CA ILE A 33 9.51 -7.46 7.98
C ILE A 33 8.58 -7.06 9.13
N ALA A 34 8.93 -7.38 10.37
CA ALA A 34 8.12 -7.02 11.54
C ALA A 34 7.94 -5.49 11.68
N THR A 35 8.96 -4.69 11.37
CA THR A 35 8.80 -3.22 11.35
C THR A 35 7.87 -2.76 10.23
N GLN A 36 8.01 -3.33 9.04
CA GLN A 36 7.21 -2.94 7.88
C GLN A 36 5.73 -3.35 8.04
N GLU A 37 5.47 -4.52 8.62
CA GLU A 37 4.11 -4.97 8.94
C GLU A 37 3.44 -4.01 9.93
N ARG A 38 4.15 -3.58 10.98
CA ARG A 38 3.63 -2.60 11.94
C ARG A 38 3.31 -1.26 11.29
N GLU A 39 4.14 -0.80 10.35
CA GLU A 39 3.88 0.43 9.59
C GLU A 39 2.67 0.26 8.66
N ALA A 40 2.56 -0.88 7.98
CA ALA A 40 1.43 -1.19 7.13
C ALA A 40 0.11 -1.23 7.92
N ASP A 41 0.11 -1.82 9.12
CA ASP A 41 -1.06 -1.89 9.97
C ASP A 41 -1.48 -0.51 10.52
N ARG A 42 -0.52 0.35 10.86
CA ARG A 42 -0.80 1.75 11.20
C ARG A 42 -1.43 2.49 10.03
N ALA A 43 -0.83 2.39 8.84
CA ALA A 43 -1.36 3.04 7.64
C ALA A 43 -2.78 2.56 7.30
N ARG A 44 -3.06 1.25 7.48
CA ARG A 44 -4.41 0.70 7.29
C ARG A 44 -5.41 1.27 8.30
N ALA A 45 -5.02 1.41 9.56
CA ALA A 45 -5.87 2.01 10.59
C ALA A 45 -6.18 3.48 10.26
N ASP A 46 -5.16 4.25 9.86
CA ASP A 46 -5.34 5.65 9.47
C ASP A 46 -6.26 5.79 8.26
N ILE A 47 -6.10 4.94 7.24
CA ILE A 47 -7.00 4.91 6.08
C ILE A 47 -8.43 4.58 6.51
N ALA A 48 -8.63 3.67 7.46
CA ALA A 48 -9.97 3.34 7.96
C ALA A 48 -10.63 4.54 8.64
N VAL A 49 -9.87 5.28 9.46
CA VAL A 49 -10.34 6.53 10.09
C VAL A 49 -10.68 7.58 9.03
N LEU A 50 -9.79 7.84 8.08
CA LEU A 50 -10.01 8.81 7.01
C LEU A 50 -11.21 8.44 6.12
N LYS A 51 -11.43 7.14 5.87
CA LYS A 51 -12.63 6.67 5.16
C LYS A 51 -13.90 6.95 5.95
N ALA A 52 -13.89 6.74 7.27
CA ALA A 52 -15.03 7.03 8.13
C ALA A 52 -15.31 8.54 8.18
N GLU A 53 -14.28 9.37 8.33
CA GLU A 53 -14.40 10.83 8.28
C GLU A 53 -14.94 11.31 6.94
N ARG A 54 -14.39 10.79 5.83
CA ARG A 54 -14.89 11.09 4.49
C ARG A 54 -16.35 10.71 4.34
N ALA A 55 -16.75 9.51 4.76
CA ALA A 55 -18.14 9.08 4.70
C ALA A 55 -19.06 9.98 5.53
N HIS A 56 -18.59 10.43 6.70
CA HIS A 56 -19.32 11.31 7.60
C HIS A 56 -19.50 12.74 7.05
N LEU A 57 -18.47 13.26 6.37
CA LEU A 57 -18.47 14.59 5.76
C LEU A 57 -19.19 14.60 4.41
N ALA A 58 -19.09 13.52 3.65
CA ALA A 58 -19.72 13.38 2.33
C ALA A 58 -21.23 13.09 2.37
N ARG A 59 -21.87 13.12 3.56
CA ARG A 59 -23.30 12.82 3.69
C ARG A 59 -24.14 13.86 2.92
N PRO A 60 -25.07 13.42 2.06
CA PRO A 60 -25.93 14.33 1.28
C PRO A 60 -26.68 15.34 2.15
N ASP A 61 -27.11 14.93 3.35
CA ASP A 61 -27.82 15.80 4.29
C ASP A 61 -27.01 17.03 4.71
N ARG A 62 -25.67 16.95 4.67
CA ARG A 62 -24.79 18.10 4.93
C ARG A 62 -24.47 18.91 3.70
N ILE A 63 -24.27 18.24 2.57
CA ILE A 63 -23.84 18.89 1.33
C ILE A 63 -25.01 19.63 0.69
N SER A 64 -26.21 19.03 0.65
CA SER A 64 -27.38 19.57 -0.04
C SER A 64 -27.76 20.98 0.46
N PRO A 65 -27.82 21.29 1.76
CA PRO A 65 -28.12 22.65 2.22
C PRO A 65 -27.05 23.68 1.81
N LEU A 66 -25.78 23.28 1.80
CA LEU A 66 -24.67 24.16 1.40
C LEU A 66 -24.66 24.41 -0.12
N ALA A 67 -24.89 23.36 -0.90
CA ALA A 67 -24.99 23.42 -2.36
C ALA A 67 -26.16 24.32 -2.79
N ARG A 68 -27.33 24.16 -2.15
CA ARG A 68 -28.50 25.00 -2.45
C ARG A 68 -28.28 26.47 -2.11
N LYS A 69 -27.55 26.79 -1.04
CA LYS A 69 -27.13 28.18 -0.74
C LYS A 69 -26.22 28.78 -1.80
N GLN A 70 -25.49 27.94 -2.55
CA GLN A 70 -24.65 28.37 -3.67
C GLN A 70 -25.41 28.37 -5.01
N GLY A 71 -26.72 28.10 -5.01
CA GLY A 71 -27.54 28.02 -6.23
C GLY A 71 -27.34 26.73 -7.03
N LEU A 72 -26.64 25.74 -6.47
CA LEU A 72 -26.43 24.45 -7.12
C LEU A 72 -27.67 23.56 -7.00
N GLU A 73 -27.94 22.80 -8.05
CA GLU A 73 -29.05 21.85 -8.13
C GLU A 73 -28.53 20.41 -8.23
N PRO A 74 -29.34 19.42 -7.84
CA PRO A 74 -29.01 18.02 -8.05
C PRO A 74 -28.70 17.74 -9.52
N LEU A 75 -27.70 16.89 -9.75
CA LEU A 75 -27.33 16.47 -11.09
C LEU A 75 -28.54 15.83 -11.78
N THR A 76 -28.80 16.22 -13.02
CA THR A 76 -29.90 15.67 -13.83
C THR A 76 -29.41 14.53 -14.73
N ASP A 77 -30.30 13.57 -15.05
CA ASP A 77 -29.96 12.41 -15.89
C ASP A 77 -29.33 12.80 -17.24
N ARG A 78 -29.77 13.93 -17.80
CA ARG A 78 -29.21 14.47 -19.06
C ARG A 78 -27.75 14.92 -18.89
N GLN A 79 -27.38 15.51 -17.76
CA GLN A 79 -26.00 15.90 -17.48
C GLN A 79 -25.09 14.68 -17.30
N ILE A 80 -25.61 13.56 -16.79
CA ILE A 80 -24.85 12.30 -16.69
C ILE A 80 -24.59 11.71 -18.09
N ALA A 81 -25.61 11.73 -18.95
CA ALA A 81 -25.50 11.23 -20.31
C ALA A 81 -24.50 12.04 -21.16
N ASP A 82 -24.52 13.36 -21.04
CA ASP A 82 -23.58 14.25 -21.74
C ASP A 82 -22.13 14.02 -21.27
N PHE A 83 -21.91 13.89 -19.95
CA PHE A 83 -20.57 13.63 -19.39
C PHE A 83 -20.02 12.26 -19.80
N ALA A 84 -20.87 11.23 -19.85
CA ALA A 84 -20.49 9.89 -20.30
C ALA A 84 -20.14 9.85 -21.79
N ALA A 85 -20.90 10.58 -22.62
CA ALA A 85 -20.62 10.71 -24.05
C ALA A 85 -19.30 11.45 -24.31
N GLU A 86 -19.01 12.51 -23.55
CA GLU A 86 -17.78 13.30 -23.71
C GLU A 86 -16.52 12.55 -23.19
N ALA A 87 -16.66 11.74 -22.14
CA ALA A 87 -15.59 10.87 -21.62
C ALA A 87 -15.23 9.70 -22.57
N ASP A 88 -16.21 9.16 -23.29
CA ASP A 88 -16.01 8.15 -24.33
C ASP A 88 -15.22 8.73 -25.52
N ILE A 89 -15.50 9.98 -25.88
CA ILE A 89 -14.77 10.72 -26.93
C ILE A 89 -13.31 10.99 -26.52
N GLN A 90 -13.03 11.31 -25.26
CA GLN A 90 -11.66 11.54 -24.77
C GLN A 90 -10.84 10.25 -24.64
N THR A 91 -11.46 9.14 -24.24
CA THR A 91 -10.75 7.85 -24.10
C THR A 91 -10.38 7.28 -25.48
N GLY A 92 -11.20 7.51 -26.51
CA GLY A 92 -10.89 7.14 -27.90
C GLY A 92 -9.71 7.92 -28.52
N ALA A 93 -9.36 9.08 -27.97
CA ALA A 93 -8.29 9.94 -28.51
C ALA A 93 -6.87 9.57 -28.01
N ILE A 94 -6.74 8.70 -26.99
CA ILE A 94 -5.44 8.28 -26.42
C ILE A 94 -4.92 6.97 -27.08
N ALA A 95 -5.69 6.39 -28.00
CA ALA A 95 -5.29 5.22 -28.78
C ALA A 95 -4.97 5.59 -30.24
N ARG A 96 -3.90 6.37 -30.46
CA ARG A 96 -3.22 6.43 -31.76
C ARG A 96 -1.77 6.84 -31.65
#